data_AF-A0A158P970-F1
#
_entry.id   AF-A0A158P970-F1
#
_cell.length_a   1.000
_cell.length_b   1.000
_cell.length_c   1.000
_cell.angle_alpha   90.00
_cell.angle_beta   90.00
_cell.angle_gamma   90.00
#
_symmetry.space_group_name_H-M   'P 1'
#
loop_
_entity.id
_entity.type
_entity.pdbx_description
1 polymer ?
#
loop_
_entity_poly.entity_id
_entity_poly.type
_entity_poly.pdbx_seq_one_letter_code
_entity_poly.pdbx_strand_id
1 'polypeptide(L)'
;MSVARKMHYKGPNEMRYESEASSWVRLFRAFDVDHDGFIPTTDLRRSIREAAFSFGLDPEEVNAMTRNIDANGDRLIDFAEFCTLMSRVKRRRLLHLMFRAAQFVVPRSKRTEPFSYLQRYKCCPPPVFMATMSIIVIYIYYTMESDKGLSITGPVPTKSVLIFNPYRKEELWRFITYMFIHIGLYHLVFNVLTQLLLGIPLELVHQWRVIVIYLAGVLSGSLLVAAVDRHVFLAGASGGVYALLAAHLAELIMNWSEMEFNWLRAIVLTIMIGSDAAVSIFQRYSVDRTDRVSYVSHIGGFLAGVFLGVIVLRNFRYHRWEGKLWWASLFAYVFFLIICIVFIFAPHVIKF
;
A
#
# COMPACT_ATOMS: atom_id res chain seq x y z
N MET A 1 -11.26 7.09 55.02
CA MET A 1 -11.65 6.37 53.79
C MET A 1 -12.34 7.39 52.89
N SER A 2 -11.98 7.70 51.66
CA SER A 2 -11.33 6.97 50.58
C SER A 2 -10.62 7.98 49.67
N VAL A 3 -9.34 7.77 49.35
CA VAL A 3 -8.61 8.59 48.37
C VAL A 3 -8.95 8.05 46.98
N ALA A 4 -9.74 8.81 46.22
CA ALA A 4 -10.11 8.50 44.86
C ALA A 4 -8.86 8.48 43.96
N ARG A 5 -8.53 7.30 43.45
CA ARG A 5 -7.46 7.05 42.48
C ARG A 5 -7.88 7.66 41.14
N LYS A 6 -7.33 8.82 40.77
CA LYS A 6 -7.44 9.37 39.41
C LYS A 6 -6.93 8.31 38.42
N MET A 7 -7.83 7.74 37.61
CA MET A 7 -7.43 6.92 36.46
C MET A 7 -6.80 7.86 35.44
N HIS A 8 -5.47 7.80 35.34
CA HIS A 8 -4.72 8.50 34.31
C HIS A 8 -4.99 7.80 32.98
N TYR A 9 -5.79 8.41 32.10
CA TYR A 9 -5.96 7.93 30.73
C TYR A 9 -4.63 8.06 30.00
N LYS A 10 -4.02 6.93 29.65
CA LYS A 10 -2.77 6.88 28.87
C LYS A 10 -3.10 6.99 27.39
N GLY A 11 -2.37 7.85 26.68
CA GLY A 11 -2.57 8.05 25.25
C GLY A 11 -2.22 6.81 24.43
N PRO A 12 -2.73 6.66 23.19
CA PRO A 12 -2.43 5.51 22.32
C PRO A 12 -0.94 5.34 22.02
N ASN A 13 -0.15 6.42 22.05
CA ASN A 13 1.31 6.34 21.98
C ASN A 13 1.92 5.75 23.25
N GLU A 14 1.48 6.15 24.44
CA GLU A 14 1.93 5.54 25.72
C GLU A 14 1.56 4.06 25.80
N MET A 15 0.35 3.69 25.38
CA MET A 15 -0.07 2.28 25.30
C MET A 15 0.77 1.46 24.31
N ARG A 16 1.15 2.03 23.16
CA ARG A 16 1.98 1.35 22.15
C ARG A 16 3.44 1.22 22.59
N TYR A 17 3.99 2.26 23.21
CA TYR A 17 5.32 2.21 23.82
C TYR A 17 5.33 1.22 24.99
N GLU A 18 4.30 1.18 25.84
CA GLU A 18 4.15 0.16 26.88
C GLU A 18 4.01 -1.25 26.31
N SER A 19 3.30 -1.43 25.20
CA SER A 19 3.14 -2.72 24.51
C SER A 19 4.46 -3.24 23.93
N GLU A 20 5.24 -2.40 23.26
CA GLU A 20 6.56 -2.81 22.74
C GLU A 20 7.59 -2.97 23.86
N ALA A 21 7.63 -2.03 24.81
CA ALA A 21 8.53 -2.10 25.97
C ALA A 21 8.21 -3.34 26.82
N SER A 22 6.94 -3.66 27.08
CA SER A 22 6.57 -4.88 27.79
C SER A 22 6.95 -6.15 27.03
N SER A 23 6.86 -6.15 25.69
CA SER A 23 7.34 -7.27 24.87
C SER A 23 8.85 -7.46 25.00
N TRP A 24 9.63 -6.38 24.96
CA TRP A 24 11.08 -6.43 25.11
C TRP A 24 11.51 -6.79 26.54
N VAL A 25 10.78 -6.32 27.55
CA VAL A 25 10.98 -6.74 28.96
C VAL A 25 10.72 -8.23 29.12
N ARG A 26 9.65 -8.78 28.53
CA ARG A 26 9.39 -10.24 28.57
C ARG A 26 10.50 -11.03 27.89
N LEU A 27 11.00 -10.55 26.75
CA LEU A 27 12.10 -11.20 26.04
C LEU A 27 13.40 -11.13 26.85
N PHE A 28 13.72 -9.97 27.41
CA PHE A 28 14.89 -9.81 28.28
C PHE A 28 14.85 -10.78 29.46
N ARG A 29 13.71 -10.85 30.18
CA ARG A 29 13.50 -11.81 31.28
C ARG A 29 13.56 -13.27 30.88
N ALA A 30 13.34 -13.60 29.60
CA ALA A 30 13.50 -14.96 29.11
C ALA A 30 14.98 -15.33 28.87
N PHE A 31 15.85 -14.33 28.71
CA PHE A 31 17.30 -14.50 28.58
C PHE A 31 18.06 -14.32 29.90
N ASP A 32 17.53 -13.50 30.81
CA ASP A 32 18.01 -13.28 32.18
C ASP A 32 17.48 -14.41 33.09
N VAL A 33 18.18 -15.55 33.05
CA VAL A 33 17.77 -16.82 33.70
C VAL A 33 17.90 -16.76 35.22
N ASP A 34 18.93 -16.09 35.72
CA ASP A 34 19.24 -15.91 37.14
C ASP A 34 18.58 -14.65 37.75
N HIS A 35 17.92 -13.85 36.93
CA HIS A 35 17.13 -12.68 37.33
C HIS A 35 17.96 -11.60 38.02
N ASP A 36 19.24 -11.49 37.64
CA ASP A 36 20.16 -10.50 38.17
C ASP A 36 20.08 -9.15 37.43
N GLY A 37 19.30 -9.10 36.35
CA GLY A 37 19.10 -7.92 35.52
C GLY A 37 20.14 -7.76 34.42
N PHE A 38 20.97 -8.78 34.18
CA PHE A 38 22.03 -8.79 33.19
C PHE A 38 21.97 -10.07 32.34
N ILE A 39 22.49 -10.00 31.11
CA ILE A 39 22.63 -11.19 30.26
C ILE A 39 24.10 -11.32 29.88
N PRO A 40 24.77 -12.45 30.16
CA PRO A 40 26.14 -12.65 29.72
C PRO A 40 26.26 -12.49 28.19
N THR A 41 27.23 -11.67 27.75
CA THR A 41 27.39 -11.34 26.32
C THR A 41 27.60 -12.59 25.44
N THR A 42 28.24 -13.63 25.98
CA THR A 42 28.47 -14.91 25.30
C THR A 42 27.18 -15.66 25.02
N ASP A 43 26.26 -15.65 25.97
CA ASP A 43 25.00 -16.38 25.88
C ASP A 43 24.05 -15.68 24.92
N LEU A 44 23.97 -14.35 25.02
CA LEU A 44 23.20 -13.56 24.06
C LEU A 44 23.71 -13.74 22.62
N ARG A 45 25.03 -13.72 22.39
CA ARG A 45 25.61 -13.97 21.06
C ARG A 45 25.28 -15.37 20.54
N ARG A 46 25.32 -16.39 21.41
CA ARG A 46 24.96 -17.77 21.05
C ARG A 46 23.50 -17.83 20.62
N SER A 47 22.58 -17.32 21.43
CA SER A 47 21.15 -17.35 21.13
C SER A 47 20.78 -16.56 19.88
N ILE A 48 21.40 -15.39 19.65
CA ILE A 48 21.20 -14.64 18.40
C ILE A 48 21.69 -15.44 17.21
N ARG A 49 22.84 -16.12 17.31
CA ARG A 49 23.38 -16.93 16.21
C ARG A 49 22.49 -18.14 15.91
N GLU A 50 21.97 -18.81 16.93
CA GLU A 50 21.03 -19.91 16.80
C GLU A 50 19.71 -19.45 16.16
N ALA A 51 19.12 -18.35 16.65
CA ALA A 51 17.92 -17.77 16.07
C ALA A 51 18.16 -17.26 14.64
N ALA A 52 19.30 -16.62 14.39
CA ALA A 52 19.69 -16.08 13.10
C ALA A 52 19.75 -17.16 12.02
N PHE A 53 20.21 -18.36 12.35
CA PHE A 53 20.20 -19.50 11.44
C PHE A 53 18.77 -19.88 11.02
N SER A 54 17.82 -19.88 11.95
CA SER A 54 16.39 -20.11 11.66
C SER A 54 15.77 -19.04 10.75
N PHE A 55 16.32 -17.83 10.74
CA PHE A 55 15.87 -16.71 9.91
C PHE A 55 16.70 -16.50 8.64
N GLY A 56 17.74 -17.31 8.40
CA GLY A 56 18.61 -17.24 7.22
C GLY A 56 19.54 -16.02 7.18
N LEU A 57 19.97 -15.52 8.34
CA LEU A 57 20.98 -14.47 8.44
C LEU A 57 22.39 -15.08 8.40
N ASP A 58 23.30 -14.46 7.65
CA ASP A 58 24.70 -14.91 7.54
C ASP A 58 25.46 -14.60 8.86
N PRO A 59 26.35 -15.49 9.35
CA PRO A 59 27.29 -15.23 10.44
C PRO A 59 27.93 -13.83 10.45
N GLU A 60 28.30 -13.28 9.29
CA GLU A 60 28.85 -11.91 9.22
C GLU A 60 27.84 -10.84 9.65
N GLU A 61 26.57 -11.01 9.28
CA GLU A 61 25.50 -10.08 9.66
C GLU A 61 25.20 -10.15 11.14
N VAL A 62 25.24 -11.34 11.73
CA VAL A 62 25.11 -11.56 13.18
C VAL A 62 26.25 -10.88 13.94
N ASN A 63 27.49 -11.03 13.46
CA ASN A 63 28.64 -10.37 14.06
C ASN A 63 28.57 -8.85 13.93
N ALA A 64 28.04 -8.32 12.82
CA ALA A 64 27.82 -6.89 12.65
C ALA A 64 26.68 -6.34 13.53
N MET A 65 25.63 -7.14 13.79
CA MET A 65 24.55 -6.79 14.71
C MET A 65 25.02 -6.76 16.16
N THR A 66 25.93 -7.69 16.51
CA THR A 66 26.44 -7.88 17.86
C THR A 66 27.73 -7.13 18.20
N ARG A 67 28.20 -6.32 17.25
CA ARG A 67 29.37 -5.46 17.44
C ARG A 67 29.00 -4.28 18.34
N ASN A 68 29.82 -4.03 19.37
CA ASN A 68 29.64 -2.91 20.31
C ASN A 68 28.20 -2.85 20.86
N ILE A 69 27.64 -3.98 21.28
CA ILE A 69 26.39 -3.99 22.08
C ILE A 69 26.76 -3.62 23.51
N ASP A 70 27.71 -4.36 24.08
CA ASP A 70 28.39 -4.07 25.34
C ASP A 70 29.19 -2.77 25.18
N ALA A 71 28.57 -1.65 25.57
CA ALA A 71 29.09 -0.30 25.41
C ALA A 71 29.97 0.11 26.58
N ASN A 72 29.70 -0.45 27.77
CA ASN A 72 30.44 -0.19 28.99
C ASN A 72 31.64 -1.15 29.20
N GLY A 73 31.72 -2.23 28.43
CA GLY A 73 32.80 -3.21 28.41
C GLY A 73 32.78 -4.22 29.56
N ASP A 74 31.64 -4.37 30.26
CA ASP A 74 31.53 -5.19 31.48
C ASP A 74 31.25 -6.68 31.19
N ARG A 75 31.11 -7.05 29.90
CA ARG A 75 30.77 -8.39 29.39
C ARG A 75 29.37 -8.88 29.76
N LEU A 76 28.57 -8.03 30.37
CA LEU A 76 27.16 -8.22 30.66
C LEU A 76 26.35 -7.31 29.73
N ILE A 77 25.09 -7.68 29.49
CA ILE A 77 24.18 -6.89 28.67
C ILE A 77 23.04 -6.45 29.56
N ASP A 78 22.98 -5.15 29.84
CA ASP A 78 21.87 -4.56 30.57
C ASP A 78 20.63 -4.38 29.67
N PHE A 79 19.50 -3.98 30.26
CA PHE A 79 18.27 -3.79 29.51
C PHE A 79 18.36 -2.69 28.43
N ALA A 80 19.15 -1.64 28.64
CA ALA A 80 19.30 -0.54 27.68
C ALA A 80 20.15 -0.96 26.46
N GLU A 81 21.21 -1.71 26.69
CA GLU A 81 22.03 -2.34 25.66
C GLU A 81 21.23 -3.40 24.89
N PHE A 82 20.41 -4.17 25.58
CA PHE A 82 19.46 -5.09 24.96
C PHE A 82 18.43 -4.37 24.08
N CYS A 83 17.83 -3.26 24.54
CA CYS A 83 16.94 -2.42 23.74
C CYS A 83 17.63 -1.87 22.48
N THR A 84 18.90 -1.49 22.60
CA THR A 84 19.73 -1.01 21.47
C THR A 84 19.94 -2.12 20.44
N LEU A 85 20.25 -3.34 20.88
CA LEU A 85 20.33 -4.51 20.02
C LEU A 85 18.99 -4.80 19.32
N MET A 86 17.89 -4.86 20.07
CA MET A 86 16.55 -5.16 19.51
C MET A 86 16.14 -4.12 18.45
N SER A 87 16.50 -2.86 18.67
CA SER A 87 16.31 -1.78 17.69
C SER A 87 17.12 -2.01 16.40
N ARG A 88 18.38 -2.44 16.51
CA ARG A 88 19.24 -2.78 15.36
C ARG A 88 18.68 -3.98 14.58
N VAL A 89 18.22 -5.02 15.28
CA VAL A 89 17.60 -6.21 14.68
C VAL A 89 16.30 -5.85 13.95
N LYS A 90 15.40 -5.09 14.60
CA LYS A 90 14.14 -4.62 14.00
C LYS A 90 14.40 -3.80 12.74
N ARG A 91 15.37 -2.88 12.78
CA ARG A 91 15.78 -2.06 11.63
C ARG A 91 16.31 -2.92 10.48
N ARG A 92 17.19 -3.88 10.75
CA ARG A 92 17.71 -4.79 9.70
C ARG A 92 16.62 -5.68 9.11
N ARG A 93 15.73 -6.23 9.94
CA ARG A 93 14.58 -7.01 9.45
C ARG A 93 13.68 -6.18 8.54
N LEU A 94 13.40 -4.94 8.92
CA LEU A 94 12.64 -4.00 8.09
C LEU A 94 13.37 -3.74 6.76
N LEU A 95 14.67 -3.46 6.81
CA LEU A 95 15.48 -3.27 5.60
C LEU A 95 15.45 -4.51 4.70
N HIS A 96 15.61 -5.73 5.24
CA HIS A 96 15.51 -6.97 4.46
C HIS A 96 14.14 -7.16 3.80
N LEU A 97 13.05 -6.87 4.52
CA LEU A 97 11.71 -6.89 3.94
C LEU A 97 11.56 -5.85 2.83
N MET A 98 12.09 -4.64 3.03
CA MET A 98 12.09 -3.59 2.01
C MET A 98 12.90 -3.98 0.78
N PHE A 99 14.05 -4.65 0.96
CA PHE A 99 14.85 -5.19 -0.16
C PHE A 99 14.08 -6.26 -0.93
N ARG A 100 13.42 -7.20 -0.24
CA ARG A 100 12.59 -8.22 -0.89
C ARG A 100 11.39 -7.61 -1.62
N ALA A 101 10.73 -6.63 -1.02
CA ALA A 101 9.64 -5.89 -1.66
C ALA A 101 10.14 -5.09 -2.89
N ALA A 102 11.29 -4.43 -2.79
CA ALA A 102 11.87 -3.72 -3.92
C ALA A 102 12.30 -4.66 -5.05
N GLN A 103 12.81 -5.86 -4.73
CA GLN A 103 13.13 -6.90 -5.73
C GLN A 103 11.91 -7.34 -6.54
N PHE A 104 10.71 -7.23 -5.96
CA PHE A 104 9.47 -7.52 -6.65
C PHE A 104 9.16 -6.52 -7.77
N VAL A 105 9.70 -5.31 -7.72
CA VAL A 105 9.48 -4.23 -8.70
C VAL A 105 10.70 -3.99 -9.58
N VAL A 106 11.92 -4.10 -9.03
CA VAL A 106 13.16 -3.72 -9.70
C VAL A 106 13.76 -4.89 -10.51
N PRO A 107 13.99 -4.71 -11.84
CA PRO A 107 14.63 -5.70 -12.71
C PRO A 107 16.05 -6.06 -12.27
N ARG A 108 16.48 -7.32 -12.50
CA ARG A 108 17.79 -7.86 -12.06
C ARG A 108 18.99 -7.00 -12.46
N SER A 109 19.07 -6.54 -13.71
CA SER A 109 20.24 -5.77 -14.20
C SER A 109 20.34 -4.38 -13.59
N LYS A 110 19.21 -3.87 -13.07
CA LYS A 110 19.05 -2.53 -12.51
C LYS A 110 19.10 -2.55 -10.98
N ARG A 111 19.54 -3.64 -10.34
CA ARG A 111 19.57 -3.75 -8.86
C ARG A 111 20.78 -3.05 -8.22
N THR A 112 21.91 -2.91 -8.90
CA THR A 112 23.13 -2.34 -8.28
C THR A 112 22.97 -0.89 -7.82
N GLU A 113 22.27 -0.04 -8.58
CA GLU A 113 22.02 1.36 -8.20
C GLU A 113 20.93 1.54 -7.11
N PRO A 114 19.72 0.94 -7.21
CA PRO A 114 18.66 1.04 -6.21
C PRO A 114 19.00 0.40 -4.87
N PHE A 115 19.91 -0.58 -4.84
CA PHE A 115 20.34 -1.17 -3.56
C PHE A 115 21.28 -0.23 -2.79
N SER A 116 22.08 0.59 -3.48
CA SER A 116 22.82 1.70 -2.86
C SER A 116 21.88 2.80 -2.34
N TYR A 117 20.76 3.02 -3.03
CA TYR A 117 19.70 3.96 -2.61
C TYR A 117 18.90 3.44 -1.42
N LEU A 118 18.56 2.15 -1.36
CA LEU A 118 17.93 1.48 -0.21
C LEU A 118 18.85 1.45 1.02
N GLN A 119 20.16 1.28 0.82
CA GLN A 119 21.15 1.45 1.89
C GLN A 119 21.26 2.90 2.39
N ARG A 120 21.04 3.89 1.52
CA ARG A 120 20.93 5.32 1.87
C ARG A 120 19.51 5.76 2.25
N TYR A 121 18.53 4.86 2.21
CA TYR A 121 17.13 5.19 2.44
C TYR A 121 16.95 5.51 3.91
N LYS A 122 16.83 6.80 4.21
CA LYS A 122 16.68 7.30 5.58
C LYS A 122 15.26 7.07 6.17
N CYS A 123 14.43 6.23 5.54
CA CYS A 123 13.01 6.08 5.88
C CYS A 123 12.25 7.42 5.86
N CYS A 124 12.61 8.33 4.95
CA CYS A 124 12.03 9.67 4.90
C CYS A 124 11.67 10.09 3.46
N PRO A 125 10.37 10.10 3.10
CA PRO A 125 9.27 9.46 3.84
C PRO A 125 9.30 7.92 3.69
N PRO A 126 8.87 7.15 4.69
CA PRO A 126 8.58 5.72 4.50
C PRO A 126 7.46 5.56 3.46
N PRO A 127 7.19 4.34 2.94
CA PRO A 127 5.98 4.09 2.15
C PRO A 127 4.75 4.20 3.07
N VAL A 128 4.34 5.43 3.34
CA VAL A 128 3.29 5.76 4.30
C VAL A 128 1.97 5.94 3.59
N PHE A 129 1.96 6.35 2.33
CA PHE A 129 0.73 6.70 1.65
C PHE A 129 -0.23 5.52 1.57
N MET A 130 0.25 4.36 1.10
CA MET A 130 -0.60 3.18 0.95
C MET A 130 -1.13 2.67 2.30
N ALA A 131 -0.26 2.62 3.31
CA ALA A 131 -0.64 2.18 4.65
C ALA A 131 -1.62 3.15 5.32
N THR A 132 -1.34 4.46 5.24
CA THR A 132 -2.20 5.51 5.78
C THR A 132 -3.56 5.52 5.10
N MET A 133 -3.61 5.41 3.77
CA MET A 133 -4.88 5.33 3.04
C MET A 133 -5.67 4.09 3.43
N SER A 134 -5.03 2.92 3.57
CA SER A 134 -5.71 1.71 4.03
C SER A 134 -6.30 1.88 5.44
N ILE A 135 -5.56 2.48 6.37
CA ILE A 135 -6.05 2.73 7.74
C ILE A 135 -7.25 3.69 7.71
N ILE A 136 -7.16 4.79 6.95
CA ILE A 136 -8.25 5.77 6.82
C ILE A 136 -9.52 5.10 6.28
N VAL A 137 -9.38 4.32 5.20
CA VAL A 137 -10.51 3.64 4.56
C VAL A 137 -11.14 2.59 5.49
N ILE A 138 -10.34 1.79 6.19
CA ILE A 138 -10.84 0.82 7.19
C ILE A 138 -11.60 1.53 8.30
N TYR A 139 -11.05 2.63 8.82
CA TYR A 139 -11.68 3.41 9.87
C TYR A 139 -13.02 4.00 9.41
N ILE A 140 -13.05 4.63 8.24
CA ILE A 140 -14.29 5.19 7.66
C ILE A 140 -15.34 4.09 7.49
N TYR A 141 -14.96 2.95 6.92
CA TYR A 141 -15.88 1.82 6.77
C TYR A 141 -16.43 1.33 8.12
N TYR A 142 -15.55 1.14 9.12
CA TYR A 142 -15.95 0.73 10.46
C TYR A 142 -16.94 1.72 11.09
N THR A 143 -16.68 3.03 11.00
CA THR A 143 -17.57 4.07 11.55
C THR A 143 -18.92 4.16 10.83
N MET A 144 -19.00 3.76 9.56
CA MET A 144 -20.25 3.79 8.79
C MET A 144 -21.15 2.57 9.02
N GLU A 145 -20.55 1.43 9.40
CA GLU A 145 -21.25 0.16 9.62
C GLU A 145 -21.37 -0.24 11.09
N SER A 146 -20.76 0.49 12.03
CA SER A 146 -20.80 0.18 13.47
C SER A 146 -22.21 -0.01 14.01
N ASP A 147 -23.17 0.75 13.48
CA ASP A 147 -24.56 0.76 13.97
C ASP A 147 -25.48 -0.20 13.18
N LYS A 148 -25.00 -0.76 12.05
CA LYS A 148 -25.79 -1.58 11.12
C LYS A 148 -25.36 -3.05 11.07
N GLY A 149 -24.15 -3.35 11.57
CA GLY A 149 -23.54 -4.67 11.49
C GLY A 149 -22.73 -4.88 10.20
N LEU A 150 -21.72 -5.75 10.27
CA LEU A 150 -20.83 -6.04 9.13
C LEU A 150 -21.57 -6.83 8.04
N SER A 151 -21.66 -6.27 6.84
CA SER A 151 -22.20 -6.95 5.66
C SER A 151 -21.10 -7.32 4.65
N ILE A 152 -21.18 -8.52 4.07
CA ILE A 152 -20.21 -8.99 3.07
C ILE A 152 -20.34 -8.19 1.76
N THR A 153 -21.58 -7.93 1.35
CA THR A 153 -21.94 -7.22 0.11
C THR A 153 -22.93 -6.09 0.40
N GLY A 154 -22.76 -5.39 1.53
CA GLY A 154 -23.71 -4.41 2.06
C GLY A 154 -24.23 -3.40 1.02
N PRO A 155 -25.38 -2.77 1.29
CA PRO A 155 -25.99 -1.83 0.34
C PRO A 155 -25.06 -0.63 0.09
N VAL A 156 -25.15 -0.04 -1.09
CA VAL A 156 -24.38 1.15 -1.43
C VAL A 156 -24.81 2.32 -0.54
N PRO A 157 -23.86 3.02 0.13
CA PRO A 157 -24.16 4.16 0.99
C PRO A 157 -24.45 5.43 0.17
N THR A 158 -25.54 5.42 -0.60
CA THR A 158 -25.97 6.49 -1.52
C THR A 158 -26.18 7.85 -0.87
N LYS A 159 -26.45 7.89 0.45
CA LYS A 159 -26.62 9.12 1.24
C LYS A 159 -25.29 9.75 1.67
N SER A 160 -24.15 9.10 1.45
CA SER A 160 -22.84 9.62 1.87
C SER A 160 -22.47 10.91 1.11
N VAL A 161 -21.89 11.88 1.81
CA VAL A 161 -21.36 13.11 1.20
C VAL A 161 -20.10 12.82 0.36
N LEU A 162 -19.41 11.72 0.63
CA LEU A 162 -18.15 11.37 -0.03
C LEU A 162 -18.36 10.53 -1.30
N ILE A 163 -19.52 9.89 -1.47
CA ILE A 163 -19.81 9.05 -2.65
C ILE A 163 -19.81 9.87 -3.94
N PHE A 164 -19.37 9.28 -5.05
CA PHE A 164 -19.61 9.89 -6.35
C PHE A 164 -21.10 9.82 -6.68
N ASN A 165 -21.73 10.98 -6.82
CA ASN A 165 -23.14 11.09 -7.16
C ASN A 165 -23.26 11.64 -8.60
N PRO A 166 -23.79 10.85 -9.54
CA PRO A 166 -23.91 11.26 -10.95
C PRO A 166 -24.82 12.47 -11.16
N TYR A 167 -25.69 12.78 -10.19
CA TYR A 167 -26.64 13.90 -10.24
C TYR A 167 -26.09 15.18 -9.59
N ARG A 168 -24.87 15.15 -9.04
CA ARG A 168 -24.21 16.29 -8.38
C ARG A 168 -22.79 16.48 -8.87
N LYS A 169 -22.62 16.65 -10.18
CA LYS A 169 -21.29 16.74 -10.84
C LYS A 169 -20.59 18.08 -10.55
N GLU A 170 -21.33 19.09 -10.13
CA GLU A 170 -20.85 20.38 -9.64
C GLU A 170 -20.05 20.25 -8.33
N GLU A 171 -20.31 19.19 -7.55
CA GLU A 171 -19.59 18.89 -6.31
C GLU A 171 -18.26 18.18 -6.62
N LEU A 172 -17.28 18.92 -7.15
CA LEU A 172 -16.03 18.38 -7.74
C LEU A 172 -15.22 17.44 -6.82
N TRP A 173 -15.30 17.61 -5.50
CA TRP A 173 -14.61 16.73 -4.56
C TRP A 173 -15.07 15.27 -4.68
N ARG A 174 -16.33 15.03 -5.10
CA ARG A 174 -16.90 13.70 -5.28
C ARG A 174 -16.19 12.85 -6.34
N PHE A 175 -15.47 13.47 -7.27
CA PHE A 175 -14.63 12.77 -8.25
C PHE A 175 -13.39 12.12 -7.62
N ILE A 176 -13.04 12.49 -6.38
CA ILE A 176 -11.91 11.91 -5.64
C ILE A 176 -12.37 11.22 -4.36
N THR A 177 -13.23 11.85 -3.56
CA THR A 177 -13.59 11.39 -2.21
C THR A 177 -14.29 10.04 -2.18
N TYR A 178 -14.84 9.60 -3.31
CA TYR A 178 -15.50 8.31 -3.42
C TYR A 178 -14.56 7.14 -3.09
N MET A 179 -13.23 7.35 -3.22
CA MET A 179 -12.21 6.36 -2.86
C MET A 179 -12.24 5.96 -1.38
N PHE A 180 -12.82 6.78 -0.50
CA PHE A 180 -12.86 6.52 0.94
C PHE A 180 -14.01 5.61 1.39
N ILE A 181 -15.03 5.44 0.55
CA ILE A 181 -16.26 4.72 0.89
C ILE A 181 -16.23 3.35 0.21
N HIS A 182 -16.65 2.29 0.89
CA HIS A 182 -16.65 0.94 0.31
C HIS A 182 -18.01 0.26 0.48
N ILE A 183 -18.28 -0.71 -0.39
CA ILE A 183 -19.55 -1.43 -0.48
C ILE A 183 -19.31 -2.84 0.05
N GLY A 184 -19.60 -3.04 1.33
CA GLY A 184 -19.38 -4.32 2.00
C GLY A 184 -17.91 -4.70 2.23
N LEU A 185 -17.74 -5.78 3.00
CA LEU A 185 -16.44 -6.23 3.49
C LEU A 185 -15.56 -6.81 2.37
N TYR A 186 -16.15 -7.54 1.40
CA TYR A 186 -15.39 -8.12 0.30
C TYR A 186 -14.68 -7.04 -0.53
N HIS A 187 -15.42 -6.00 -0.91
CA HIS A 187 -14.88 -4.90 -1.70
C HIS A 187 -13.79 -4.14 -0.94
N LEU A 188 -13.99 -3.89 0.36
CA LEU A 188 -12.99 -3.26 1.22
C LEU A 188 -11.71 -4.11 1.30
N VAL A 189 -11.83 -5.39 1.65
CA VAL A 189 -10.68 -6.28 1.86
C VAL A 189 -9.88 -6.44 0.57
N PHE A 190 -10.54 -6.61 -0.57
CA PHE A 190 -9.85 -6.72 -1.86
C PHE A 190 -9.05 -5.45 -2.20
N ASN A 191 -9.66 -4.26 -2.02
CA ASN A 191 -9.00 -2.98 -2.27
C ASN A 191 -7.79 -2.78 -1.35
N VAL A 192 -7.97 -2.98 -0.04
CA VAL A 192 -6.89 -2.83 0.95
C VAL A 192 -5.77 -3.83 0.69
N LEU A 193 -6.09 -5.11 0.46
CA LEU A 193 -5.10 -6.15 0.21
C LEU A 193 -4.29 -5.83 -1.05
N THR A 194 -4.95 -5.50 -2.16
CA THR A 194 -4.28 -5.17 -3.41
C THR A 194 -3.43 -3.90 -3.27
N GLN A 195 -3.97 -2.87 -2.63
CA GLN A 195 -3.24 -1.63 -2.37
C GLN A 195 -1.98 -1.85 -1.54
N LEU A 196 -2.03 -2.69 -0.51
CA LEU A 196 -0.85 -2.97 0.32
C LEU A 196 0.14 -3.88 -0.40
N LEU A 197 -0.34 -4.96 -1.04
CA LEU A 197 0.50 -5.93 -1.73
C LEU A 197 1.26 -5.30 -2.90
N LEU A 198 0.59 -4.47 -3.69
CA LEU A 198 1.12 -3.89 -4.92
C LEU A 198 1.64 -2.45 -4.71
N GLY A 199 0.89 -1.64 -3.96
CA GLY A 199 1.24 -0.24 -3.74
C GLY A 199 2.51 -0.06 -2.91
N ILE A 200 2.73 -0.83 -1.83
CA ILE A 200 3.91 -0.67 -0.97
C ILE A 200 5.22 -0.92 -1.74
N PRO A 201 5.38 -2.03 -2.49
CA PRO A 201 6.56 -2.24 -3.32
C PRO A 201 6.82 -1.11 -4.32
N LEU A 202 5.77 -0.60 -4.99
CA LEU A 202 5.90 0.53 -5.90
C LEU A 202 6.31 1.81 -5.15
N GLU A 203 5.69 2.10 -4.01
CA GLU A 203 5.97 3.30 -3.21
C GLU A 203 7.40 3.28 -2.65
N LEU A 204 7.93 2.11 -2.28
CA LEU A 204 9.31 1.92 -1.86
C LEU A 204 10.32 2.31 -2.96
N VAL A 205 10.02 1.98 -4.21
CA VAL A 205 10.94 2.17 -5.35
C VAL A 205 10.76 3.54 -6.01
N HIS A 206 9.52 3.97 -6.17
CA HIS A 206 9.16 5.17 -6.93
C HIS A 206 8.71 6.35 -6.06
N GLN A 207 8.53 6.14 -4.75
CA GLN A 207 8.19 7.17 -3.76
C GLN A 207 6.89 7.92 -4.10
N TRP A 208 6.89 9.25 -3.94
CA TRP A 208 5.74 10.13 -4.16
C TRP A 208 5.10 10.01 -5.55
N ARG A 209 5.83 9.51 -6.57
CA ARG A 209 5.33 9.30 -7.93
C ARG A 209 4.13 8.34 -7.96
N VAL A 210 4.09 7.38 -7.05
CA VAL A 210 2.98 6.42 -6.93
C VAL A 210 1.70 7.11 -6.45
N ILE A 211 1.82 8.15 -5.61
CA ILE A 211 0.67 8.94 -5.14
C ILE A 211 -0.02 9.60 -6.33
N VAL A 212 0.75 10.15 -7.27
CA VAL A 212 0.22 10.77 -8.49
C VAL A 212 -0.53 9.73 -9.33
N ILE A 213 0.05 8.55 -9.54
CA ILE A 213 -0.59 7.48 -10.33
C ILE A 213 -1.88 7.00 -9.66
N TYR A 214 -1.86 6.79 -8.34
CA TYR A 214 -3.02 6.34 -7.60
C TYR A 214 -4.17 7.36 -7.66
N LEU A 215 -3.89 8.62 -7.36
CA LEU A 215 -4.92 9.68 -7.37
C LEU A 215 -5.42 9.97 -8.80
N ALA A 216 -4.54 9.92 -9.79
CA ALA A 216 -4.95 10.05 -11.19
C ALA A 216 -5.81 8.87 -11.64
N GLY A 217 -5.56 7.66 -11.14
CA GLY A 217 -6.41 6.49 -11.34
C GLY A 217 -7.81 6.67 -10.78
N VAL A 218 -7.92 7.16 -9.54
CA VAL A 218 -9.21 7.52 -8.92
C VAL A 218 -9.95 8.57 -9.76
N LEU A 219 -9.26 9.66 -10.14
CA LEU A 219 -9.86 10.73 -10.94
C LEU A 219 -10.30 10.24 -12.33
N SER A 220 -9.46 9.45 -12.99
CA SER A 220 -9.72 8.94 -14.34
C SER A 220 -10.85 7.92 -14.34
N GLY A 221 -10.95 7.12 -13.27
CA GLY A 221 -12.07 6.21 -13.04
C GLY A 221 -13.40 6.95 -12.92
N SER A 222 -13.48 7.99 -12.09
CA SER A 222 -14.71 8.78 -11.92
C SER A 222 -15.06 9.61 -13.15
N LEU A 223 -14.09 10.21 -13.83
CA LEU A 223 -14.30 10.93 -15.09
C LEU A 223 -14.88 10.02 -16.18
N LEU A 224 -14.32 8.81 -16.35
CA LEU A 224 -14.81 7.90 -17.37
C LEU A 224 -16.24 7.46 -17.08
N VAL A 225 -16.57 7.11 -15.83
CA VAL A 225 -17.94 6.76 -15.43
C VAL A 225 -18.89 7.94 -15.66
N ALA A 226 -18.50 9.16 -15.27
CA ALA A 226 -19.30 10.35 -15.50
C ALA A 226 -19.59 10.62 -16.99
N ALA A 227 -18.69 10.18 -17.87
CA ALA A 227 -18.81 10.30 -19.32
C ALA A 227 -19.69 9.20 -19.95
N VAL A 228 -19.51 7.92 -19.54
CA VAL A 228 -20.12 6.76 -20.24
C VAL A 228 -21.15 5.96 -19.45
N ASP A 229 -21.12 5.94 -18.11
CA ASP A 229 -22.08 5.22 -17.24
C ASP A 229 -22.82 6.23 -16.33
N ARG A 230 -23.52 7.17 -16.98
CA ARG A 230 -23.96 8.47 -16.42
C ARG A 230 -24.92 8.42 -15.23
N HIS A 231 -25.46 7.26 -14.87
CA HIS A 231 -26.47 7.12 -13.82
C HIS A 231 -26.00 6.27 -12.64
N VAL A 232 -24.72 5.92 -12.59
CA VAL A 232 -24.18 5.00 -11.58
C VAL A 232 -23.37 5.76 -10.53
N PHE A 233 -23.60 5.40 -9.26
CA PHE A 233 -22.83 5.88 -8.13
C PHE A 233 -21.49 5.14 -8.05
N LEU A 234 -20.44 5.82 -7.58
CA LEU A 234 -19.16 5.16 -7.31
C LEU A 234 -18.83 5.26 -5.84
N ALA A 235 -18.36 4.14 -5.31
CA ALA A 235 -17.72 4.02 -4.02
C ALA A 235 -16.59 3.02 -4.19
N GLY A 236 -15.42 3.31 -3.65
CA GLY A 236 -14.30 2.40 -3.57
C GLY A 236 -13.04 2.99 -4.15
N ALA A 237 -11.89 2.59 -3.59
CA ALA A 237 -10.59 3.05 -4.04
C ALA A 237 -10.09 2.36 -5.33
N SER A 238 -10.97 1.59 -5.98
CA SER A 238 -10.62 0.65 -7.04
C SER A 238 -10.05 1.31 -8.29
N GLY A 239 -10.42 2.55 -8.60
CA GLY A 239 -9.76 3.33 -9.66
C GLY A 239 -8.25 3.50 -9.43
N GLY A 240 -7.85 3.79 -8.19
CA GLY A 240 -6.44 3.86 -7.80
C GLY A 240 -5.77 2.49 -7.78
N VAL A 241 -6.46 1.46 -7.29
CA VAL A 241 -5.97 0.07 -7.27
C VAL A 241 -5.70 -0.45 -8.69
N TYR A 242 -6.60 -0.20 -9.64
CA TYR A 242 -6.41 -0.58 -11.04
C TYR A 242 -5.28 0.20 -11.72
N ALA A 243 -5.02 1.44 -11.30
CA ALA A 243 -3.82 2.17 -11.73
C ALA A 243 -2.52 1.51 -11.24
N LEU A 244 -2.50 0.99 -10.00
CA LEU A 244 -1.37 0.21 -9.47
C LEU A 244 -1.19 -1.12 -10.20
N LEU A 245 -2.29 -1.84 -10.46
CA LEU A 245 -2.27 -3.08 -11.25
C LEU A 245 -1.70 -2.84 -12.65
N ALA A 246 -2.14 -1.78 -13.33
CA ALA A 246 -1.63 -1.39 -14.63
C ALA A 246 -0.14 -1.02 -14.58
N ALA A 247 0.31 -0.26 -13.58
CA ALA A 247 1.72 0.05 -13.39
C ALA A 247 2.58 -1.22 -13.21
N HIS A 248 2.11 -2.19 -12.42
CA HIS A 248 2.79 -3.47 -12.28
C HIS A 248 2.80 -4.30 -13.55
N LEU A 249 1.72 -4.29 -14.33
CA LEU A 249 1.66 -5.01 -15.59
C LEU A 249 2.62 -4.39 -16.62
N ALA A 250 2.64 -3.06 -16.72
CA ALA A 250 3.57 -2.34 -17.58
C ALA A 250 5.03 -2.67 -17.25
N GLU A 251 5.40 -2.62 -15.96
CA GLU A 251 6.76 -2.95 -15.52
C GLU A 251 7.13 -4.41 -15.82
N LEU A 252 6.17 -5.33 -15.67
CA LEU A 252 6.35 -6.74 -15.97
C LEU A 252 6.57 -6.99 -17.47
N ILE A 253 5.78 -6.35 -18.33
CA ILE A 253 5.89 -6.49 -19.79
C ILE A 253 7.20 -5.86 -20.29
N MET A 254 7.52 -4.65 -19.83
CA MET A 254 8.71 -3.93 -20.28
C MET A 254 10.02 -4.60 -19.86
N ASN A 255 10.04 -5.28 -18.70
CA ASN A 255 11.24 -5.90 -18.14
C ASN A 255 11.11 -7.43 -17.98
N TRP A 256 10.31 -8.09 -18.81
CA TRP A 256 9.92 -9.51 -18.64
C TRP A 256 11.08 -10.48 -18.38
N SER A 257 12.16 -10.38 -19.15
CA SER A 257 13.33 -11.26 -19.04
C SER A 257 14.18 -10.99 -17.81
N GLU A 258 14.04 -9.81 -17.22
CA GLU A 258 14.82 -9.36 -16.07
C GLU A 258 14.07 -9.47 -14.74
N MET A 259 12.74 -9.65 -14.78
CA MET A 259 11.90 -9.80 -13.61
C MET A 259 12.02 -11.20 -12.99
N GLU A 260 12.19 -11.25 -11.68
CA GLU A 260 12.10 -12.50 -10.93
C GLU A 260 10.66 -13.01 -10.86
N PHE A 261 10.50 -14.32 -11.02
CA PHE A 261 9.19 -14.99 -10.96
C PHE A 261 8.14 -14.36 -11.92
N ASN A 262 8.58 -13.89 -13.10
CA ASN A 262 7.75 -13.24 -14.10
C ASN A 262 6.43 -13.99 -14.41
N TRP A 263 6.49 -15.30 -14.63
CA TRP A 263 5.30 -16.14 -14.86
C TRP A 263 4.35 -16.18 -13.67
N LEU A 264 4.88 -16.40 -12.45
CA LEU A 264 4.06 -16.39 -11.23
C LEU A 264 3.38 -15.03 -11.04
N ARG A 265 4.12 -13.93 -11.25
CA ARG A 265 3.59 -12.57 -11.16
C ARG A 265 2.51 -12.33 -12.21
N ALA A 266 2.71 -12.78 -13.45
CA ALA A 266 1.70 -12.68 -14.50
C ALA A 266 0.41 -13.43 -14.12
N ILE A 267 0.54 -14.65 -13.58
CA ILE A 267 -0.60 -15.46 -13.11
C ILE A 267 -1.33 -14.74 -11.98
N VAL A 268 -0.62 -14.27 -10.95
CA VAL A 268 -1.23 -13.56 -9.82
C VAL A 268 -1.97 -12.30 -10.29
N LEU A 269 -1.34 -11.47 -11.12
CA LEU A 269 -1.98 -10.26 -11.64
C LEU A 269 -3.22 -10.60 -12.49
N THR A 270 -3.15 -11.65 -13.31
CA THR A 270 -4.27 -12.11 -14.13
C THR A 270 -5.43 -12.61 -13.27
N ILE A 271 -5.15 -13.39 -12.23
CA ILE A 271 -6.17 -13.87 -11.28
C ILE A 271 -6.81 -12.70 -10.54
N MET A 272 -6.01 -11.74 -10.07
CA MET A 272 -6.53 -10.56 -9.34
C MET A 272 -7.44 -9.71 -10.23
N ILE A 273 -7.01 -9.39 -11.45
CA ILE A 273 -7.81 -8.60 -12.41
C ILE A 273 -9.05 -9.37 -12.83
N GLY A 274 -8.89 -10.66 -13.17
CA GLY A 274 -9.97 -11.51 -13.68
C GLY A 274 -11.04 -11.80 -12.63
N SER A 275 -10.66 -12.10 -11.39
CA SER A 275 -11.62 -12.37 -10.31
C SER A 275 -12.43 -11.14 -9.92
N ASP A 276 -11.80 -9.97 -9.80
CA ASP A 276 -12.51 -8.72 -9.47
C ASP A 276 -13.42 -8.26 -10.61
N ALA A 277 -12.95 -8.35 -11.86
CA ALA A 277 -13.77 -8.08 -13.03
C ALA A 277 -14.97 -9.05 -13.12
N ALA A 278 -14.75 -10.35 -12.88
CA ALA A 278 -15.82 -11.34 -12.89
C ALA A 278 -16.86 -11.06 -11.82
N VAL A 279 -16.45 -10.73 -10.59
CA VAL A 279 -17.37 -10.37 -9.51
C VAL A 279 -18.14 -9.09 -9.85
N SER A 280 -17.47 -8.07 -10.38
CA SER A 280 -18.11 -6.81 -10.77
C SER A 280 -19.16 -6.99 -11.87
N ILE A 281 -18.86 -7.85 -12.86
CA ILE A 281 -19.79 -8.19 -13.95
C ILE A 281 -20.95 -9.02 -13.41
N PHE A 282 -20.68 -10.06 -12.62
CA PHE A 282 -21.70 -10.91 -12.00
C PHE A 282 -22.67 -10.10 -11.14
N GLN A 283 -22.15 -9.20 -10.30
CA GLN A 283 -22.99 -8.31 -9.48
C GLN A 283 -23.85 -7.36 -10.32
N ARG A 284 -23.40 -6.96 -11.51
CA ARG A 284 -24.17 -6.06 -12.38
C ARG A 284 -25.28 -6.76 -13.16
N TYR A 285 -25.07 -7.99 -13.60
CA TYR A 285 -26.00 -8.68 -14.51
C TYR A 285 -26.81 -9.80 -13.85
N SER A 286 -26.32 -10.38 -12.75
CA SER A 286 -26.92 -11.58 -12.13
C SER A 286 -27.57 -11.30 -10.77
N VAL A 287 -27.28 -10.15 -10.15
CA VAL A 287 -27.86 -9.78 -8.85
C VAL A 287 -28.84 -8.62 -9.07
N ASP A 288 -30.10 -8.84 -8.74
CA ASP A 288 -31.15 -7.83 -8.89
C ASP A 288 -31.03 -6.78 -7.78
N ARG A 289 -30.18 -5.79 -8.03
CA ARG A 289 -29.84 -4.70 -7.11
C ARG A 289 -30.14 -3.35 -7.75
N THR A 290 -30.77 -2.47 -6.97
CA THR A 290 -31.04 -1.08 -7.37
C THR A 290 -29.78 -0.22 -7.34
N ASP A 291 -28.75 -0.69 -6.65
CA ASP A 291 -27.48 -0.03 -6.37
C ASP A 291 -26.32 -0.70 -7.14
N ARG A 292 -26.25 -0.41 -8.45
CA ARG A 292 -25.26 -0.99 -9.36
C ARG A 292 -23.85 -0.45 -9.10
N VAL A 293 -22.85 -1.33 -9.18
CA VAL A 293 -21.42 -0.96 -9.18
C VAL A 293 -20.93 -0.86 -10.63
N SER A 294 -20.11 0.15 -10.93
CA SER A 294 -19.57 0.34 -12.28
C SER A 294 -18.14 -0.21 -12.42
N TYR A 295 -18.01 -1.27 -13.25
CA TYR A 295 -16.70 -1.79 -13.69
C TYR A 295 -15.94 -0.79 -14.59
N VAL A 296 -16.61 0.24 -15.11
CA VAL A 296 -16.01 1.28 -15.96
C VAL A 296 -14.96 2.09 -15.20
N SER A 297 -15.15 2.28 -13.89
CA SER A 297 -14.17 2.97 -13.04
C SER A 297 -12.81 2.26 -13.03
N HIS A 298 -12.82 0.92 -13.10
CA HIS A 298 -11.61 0.09 -13.16
C HIS A 298 -10.85 0.32 -14.48
N ILE A 299 -11.57 0.44 -15.59
CA ILE A 299 -10.99 0.73 -16.91
C ILE A 299 -10.32 2.11 -16.92
N GLY A 300 -11.00 3.14 -16.40
CA GLY A 300 -10.45 4.50 -16.32
C GLY A 300 -9.18 4.55 -15.45
N GLY A 301 -9.19 3.86 -14.31
CA GLY A 301 -8.03 3.71 -13.45
C GLY A 301 -6.87 2.98 -14.14
N PHE A 302 -7.16 1.88 -14.83
CA PHE A 302 -6.17 1.09 -15.56
C PHE A 302 -5.49 1.89 -16.68
N LEU A 303 -6.27 2.64 -17.47
CA LEU A 303 -5.73 3.51 -18.53
C LEU A 303 -4.79 4.59 -17.95
N ALA A 304 -5.18 5.21 -16.84
CA ALA A 304 -4.31 6.17 -16.14
C ALA A 304 -3.01 5.51 -15.69
N GLY A 305 -3.06 4.31 -15.12
CA GLY A 305 -1.88 3.57 -14.69
C GLY A 305 -0.93 3.20 -15.83
N VAL A 306 -1.45 2.79 -17.00
CA VAL A 306 -0.62 2.50 -18.18
C VAL A 306 0.10 3.75 -18.68
N PHE A 307 -0.63 4.83 -18.92
CA PHE A 307 -0.04 6.04 -19.52
C PHE A 307 0.84 6.81 -18.52
N LEU A 308 0.34 7.06 -17.31
CA LEU A 308 1.12 7.77 -16.29
C LEU A 308 2.22 6.92 -15.69
N GLY A 309 2.13 5.59 -15.75
CA GLY A 309 3.23 4.69 -15.43
C GLY A 309 4.46 5.03 -16.26
N VAL A 310 4.30 5.11 -17.59
CA VAL A 310 5.38 5.48 -18.52
C VAL A 310 5.89 6.90 -18.28
N ILE A 311 5.01 7.84 -17.93
CA ILE A 311 5.36 9.26 -17.81
C ILE A 311 6.05 9.59 -16.48
N VAL A 312 5.54 9.01 -15.39
CA VAL A 312 5.80 9.45 -14.01
C VAL A 312 6.72 8.49 -13.27
N LEU A 313 6.74 7.19 -13.57
CA LEU A 313 7.65 6.27 -12.89
C LEU A 313 9.11 6.56 -13.24
N ARG A 314 10.01 6.14 -12.34
CA ARG A 314 11.44 6.32 -12.56
C ARG A 314 11.90 5.40 -13.68
N ASN A 315 12.48 5.99 -14.70
CA ASN A 315 13.16 5.23 -15.73
C ASN A 315 14.64 5.08 -15.36
N PHE A 316 15.07 3.83 -15.13
CA PHE A 316 16.43 3.51 -14.69
C PHE A 316 17.41 3.25 -15.85
N ARG A 317 16.94 3.07 -17.09
CA ARG A 317 17.81 2.96 -18.28
C ARG A 317 17.12 3.56 -19.49
N TYR A 318 17.69 4.63 -20.02
CA TYR A 318 17.13 5.35 -21.16
C TYR A 318 17.40 4.62 -22.49
N HIS A 319 16.34 4.24 -23.19
CA HIS A 319 16.38 3.79 -24.58
C HIS A 319 15.89 4.89 -25.52
N ARG A 320 16.44 4.94 -26.74
CA ARG A 320 16.12 6.00 -27.74
C ARG A 320 14.64 6.05 -28.14
N TRP A 321 13.89 4.96 -27.99
CA TRP A 321 12.47 4.89 -28.32
C TRP A 321 11.55 5.36 -27.19
N GLU A 322 12.04 5.42 -25.95
CA GLU A 322 11.23 5.78 -24.78
C GLU A 322 10.79 7.23 -24.82
N GLY A 323 11.59 8.14 -25.37
CA GLY A 323 11.18 9.52 -25.58
C GLY A 323 9.94 9.63 -26.48
N LYS A 324 9.86 8.80 -27.54
CA LYS A 324 8.68 8.73 -28.41
C LYS A 324 7.47 8.13 -27.68
N LEU A 325 7.69 7.05 -26.93
CA LEU A 325 6.63 6.43 -26.13
C LEU A 325 6.10 7.38 -25.06
N TRP A 326 6.97 8.16 -24.41
CA TRP A 326 6.59 9.15 -23.41
C TRP A 326 5.65 10.20 -23.98
N TRP A 327 6.00 10.80 -25.12
CA TRP A 327 5.13 11.78 -25.80
C TRP A 327 3.82 11.13 -26.26
N ALA A 328 3.88 9.93 -26.84
CA ALA A 328 2.68 9.20 -27.26
C ALA A 328 1.73 8.94 -26.07
N SER A 329 2.25 8.48 -24.93
CA SER A 329 1.48 8.28 -23.70
C SER A 329 0.90 9.58 -23.16
N LEU A 330 1.65 10.68 -23.21
CA LEU A 330 1.16 11.99 -22.77
C LEU A 330 0.00 12.45 -23.64
N PHE A 331 0.15 12.43 -24.97
CA PHE A 331 -0.91 12.82 -25.88
C PHE A 331 -2.14 11.92 -25.73
N ALA A 332 -1.95 10.60 -25.62
CA ALA A 332 -3.05 9.66 -25.42
C ALA A 332 -3.82 9.93 -24.12
N TYR A 333 -3.10 10.20 -23.02
CA TYR A 333 -3.73 10.48 -21.73
C TYR A 333 -4.47 11.83 -21.71
N VAL A 334 -3.87 12.88 -22.26
CA VAL A 334 -4.52 14.20 -22.39
C VAL A 334 -5.75 14.10 -23.27
N PHE A 335 -5.66 13.40 -24.41
CA PHE A 335 -6.79 13.15 -25.29
C PHE A 335 -7.92 12.40 -24.59
N PHE A 336 -7.60 11.35 -23.83
CA PHE A 336 -8.55 10.62 -23.00
C PHE A 336 -9.30 11.53 -22.00
N LEU A 337 -8.57 12.41 -21.28
CA LEU A 337 -9.17 13.35 -20.34
C LEU A 337 -10.09 14.35 -21.05
N ILE A 338 -9.65 14.90 -22.18
CA ILE A 338 -10.45 15.84 -22.99
C ILE A 338 -11.74 15.17 -23.46
N ILE A 339 -11.69 13.94 -23.98
CA ILE A 339 -12.87 13.20 -24.39
C ILE A 339 -13.84 13.02 -23.22
N CYS A 340 -13.35 12.59 -22.05
CA CYS A 340 -14.21 12.41 -20.88
C CYS A 340 -14.91 13.73 -20.51
N ILE A 341 -14.16 14.83 -20.45
CA ILE A 341 -14.70 16.16 -20.15
C ILE A 341 -15.76 16.55 -21.18
N VAL A 342 -15.47 16.44 -22.48
CA VAL A 342 -16.43 16.75 -23.55
C VAL A 342 -17.71 15.93 -23.41
N PHE A 343 -17.62 14.62 -23.14
CA PHE A 343 -18.79 13.75 -22.99
C PHE A 343 -19.61 14.00 -21.73
N ILE A 344 -18.98 14.55 -20.68
CA ILE A 344 -19.65 14.98 -19.45
C ILE A 344 -20.48 16.25 -19.71
N PHE A 345 -19.92 17.23 -20.45
CA PHE A 345 -20.55 18.53 -20.69
C PHE A 345 -21.45 18.58 -21.93
N ALA A 346 -21.22 17.74 -22.94
CA ALA A 346 -21.96 17.75 -24.21
C ALA A 346 -23.49 17.73 -24.03
N PRO A 347 -24.10 16.92 -23.14
CA PRO A 347 -25.55 16.92 -22.93
C PRO A 347 -26.12 18.25 -22.39
N HIS A 348 -25.30 19.09 -21.75
CA HIS A 348 -25.73 20.40 -21.26
C HIS A 348 -25.67 21.48 -22.34
N VAL A 349 -24.77 21.32 -23.31
CA VAL A 349 -24.56 22.25 -24.42
C VAL A 349 -25.50 21.95 -25.58
N ILE A 350 -25.67 20.66 -25.88
CA ILE A 350 -26.53 20.16 -26.95
C ILE A 350 -27.91 19.92 -26.33
N LYS A 351 -28.73 20.98 -26.24
CA LYS A 351 -30.16 20.86 -25.95
C LYS A 351 -30.83 20.22 -27.17
N PHE A 352 -31.24 18.96 -27.06
CA PHE A 352 -32.24 18.38 -27.95
C PHE A 352 -33.64 18.70 -27.44
#